data_AF-A0A2T2R1I4-F1
#
_entry.id   AF-A0A2T2R1I4-F1
#
_cell.length_a   1.000
_cell.length_b   1.000
_cell.length_c   1.000
_cell.angle_alpha   90.00
_cell.angle_beta   90.00
_cell.angle_gamma   90.00
#
_symmetry.space_group_name_H-M   'P 1'
#
loop_
_entity.id
_entity.type
_entity.pdbx_description
1 polymer ?
#
loop_
_entity_poly.entity_id
_entity_poly.type
_entity_poly.pdbx_seq_one_letter_code
_entity_poly.pdbx_strand_id
1 'polypeptide(L)'
;MSNNQENPMSNNQETSNNQETLPEWLDETHSNPHTFSDPQKSGEGDEAVQQRSESTPKNPYQRVTAYLGSLMERGFPRGDSEERGQEHDQAAEDMNRLTDIENRVMGKGQEMTAQDVYFLRMYNRRIGFGSQKDLRIDVLLRGRDPEADLDMILENFDHTKLAQELLESSDSGRRTLADNLDKFPPDAVNHAEIARDLMNKGREHILAQNLKKFHDGAVDHGQLARQLIDSRREHILAENLDKFQSGAVDHAELVRALMDDKCLGGMEILAYNLDKFPPNAVDHVELARNLMTKGREDILTENLDKFLRSEADQIQLARDLMSSSGRLGRAILADNLEKFPDDAVDHRELARNLMHNDLKVPLAKNLDKFKPGAVDYEELARALMDGGWKVVLVQNLDKFPPEAVDQAE
;
A
#
# COMPACT_ATOMS: atom_id res chain seq x y z
N MET A 1 29.35 -26.13 -54.78
CA MET A 1 30.49 -26.91 -54.24
C MET A 1 30.42 -26.75 -52.72
N SER A 2 29.53 -27.47 -52.04
CA SER A 2 29.73 -28.83 -51.47
C SER A 2 30.87 -28.79 -50.44
N ASN A 3 30.66 -28.98 -49.13
CA ASN A 3 30.12 -30.19 -48.54
C ASN A 3 29.72 -29.99 -47.06
N ASN A 4 28.64 -30.67 -46.69
CA ASN A 4 28.26 -31.06 -45.33
C ASN A 4 29.31 -31.97 -44.69
N GLN A 5 29.36 -31.98 -43.35
CA GLN A 5 29.51 -33.24 -42.63
C GLN A 5 28.72 -33.24 -41.33
N GLU A 6 27.96 -34.33 -41.18
CA GLU A 6 26.99 -34.69 -40.15
C GLU A 6 27.68 -35.27 -38.90
N ASN A 7 27.05 -35.05 -37.72
CA ASN A 7 26.70 -35.97 -36.61
C ASN A 7 27.61 -37.18 -36.25
N PRO A 8 27.66 -37.63 -34.96
CA PRO A 8 26.45 -38.19 -34.31
C PRO A 8 26.29 -38.05 -32.78
N MET A 9 25.04 -38.28 -32.36
CA MET A 9 24.65 -38.68 -31.01
C MET A 9 25.38 -39.95 -30.56
N SER A 10 25.64 -40.07 -29.25
CA SER A 10 25.63 -41.37 -28.58
C SER A 10 24.99 -41.25 -27.19
N ASN A 11 23.99 -42.10 -26.99
CA ASN A 11 23.39 -42.51 -25.72
C ASN A 11 24.45 -42.99 -24.71
N ASN A 12 24.16 -42.81 -23.42
CA ASN A 12 24.13 -43.94 -22.49
C ASN A 12 23.16 -43.69 -21.33
N GLN A 13 22.38 -44.74 -21.06
CA GLN A 13 21.40 -44.91 -19.99
C GLN A 13 22.06 -45.35 -18.67
N GLU A 14 21.21 -45.43 -17.64
CA GLU A 14 21.36 -46.11 -16.33
C GLU A 14 22.05 -45.25 -15.25
N THR A 15 21.51 -45.02 -14.05
CA THR A 15 20.73 -45.90 -13.16
C THR A 15 19.77 -45.14 -12.24
N SER A 16 18.71 -45.85 -11.83
CA SER A 16 17.74 -45.57 -10.76
C SER A 16 18.36 -45.38 -9.36
N ASN A 17 17.52 -44.85 -8.44
CA ASN A 17 17.57 -44.89 -6.97
C ASN A 17 18.11 -43.64 -6.23
N ASN A 18 17.21 -42.83 -5.67
CA ASN A 18 16.87 -42.90 -4.23
C ASN A 18 15.93 -41.74 -3.82
N GLN A 19 14.81 -42.14 -3.22
CA GLN A 19 14.00 -41.34 -2.32
C GLN A 19 14.68 -41.23 -0.94
N GLU A 20 14.14 -40.32 -0.11
CA GLU A 20 14.36 -40.17 1.34
C GLU A 20 15.66 -39.45 1.74
N THR A 21 15.69 -38.48 2.66
CA THR A 21 15.01 -38.41 3.97
C THR A 21 15.01 -36.96 4.49
N LEU A 22 13.84 -36.49 4.96
CA LEU A 22 13.70 -35.46 5.99
C LEU A 22 13.73 -36.16 7.35
N PRO A 23 14.32 -35.60 8.43
CA PRO A 23 14.17 -36.18 9.76
C PRO A 23 12.86 -35.72 10.41
N GLU A 24 11.89 -36.62 10.48
CA GLU A 24 10.91 -36.71 11.56
C GLU A 24 11.62 -37.02 12.88
N TRP A 25 11.15 -36.46 13.99
CA TRP A 25 10.68 -37.28 15.11
C TRP A 25 9.34 -36.73 15.61
N LEU A 26 8.34 -37.58 15.40
CA LEU A 26 7.05 -37.72 16.08
C LEU A 26 7.24 -37.77 17.62
N ASP A 27 6.25 -37.57 18.50
CA ASP A 27 4.91 -38.15 18.42
C ASP A 27 3.97 -37.54 19.48
N GLU A 28 2.68 -37.43 19.12
CA GLU A 28 1.49 -37.90 19.86
C GLU A 28 1.43 -37.80 21.41
N THR A 29 0.37 -37.34 22.10
CA THR A 29 -1.06 -37.53 21.89
C THR A 29 -1.89 -36.81 22.99
N HIS A 30 -3.14 -36.46 22.65
CA HIS A 30 -4.36 -36.48 23.49
C HIS A 30 -4.76 -35.28 24.38
N SER A 31 -5.71 -34.50 23.85
CA SER A 31 -7.09 -34.30 24.34
C SER A 31 -7.41 -34.40 25.85
N ASN A 32 -7.59 -33.21 26.47
CA ASN A 32 -8.80 -32.70 27.15
C ASN A 32 -9.41 -33.43 28.38
N PRO A 33 -10.38 -32.82 29.10
CA PRO A 33 -10.29 -31.83 30.19
C PRO A 33 -10.77 -32.41 31.55
N HIS A 34 -10.72 -31.65 32.66
CA HIS A 34 -11.82 -31.52 33.64
C HIS A 34 -11.45 -30.72 34.90
N THR A 35 -12.44 -29.94 35.32
CA THR A 35 -12.59 -29.11 36.51
C THR A 35 -13.02 -29.89 37.78
N PHE A 36 -12.84 -29.22 38.93
CA PHE A 36 -13.52 -29.39 40.24
C PHE A 36 -13.16 -30.62 41.12
N SER A 37 -12.52 -30.37 42.27
CA SER A 37 -13.19 -30.30 43.59
C SER A 37 -12.20 -30.23 44.77
N ASP A 38 -12.51 -29.33 45.71
CA ASP A 38 -12.04 -29.28 47.11
C ASP A 38 -12.37 -30.60 47.85
N PRO A 39 -11.66 -31.02 48.93
CA PRO A 39 -12.01 -30.48 50.27
C PRO A 39 -10.90 -30.44 51.36
N GLN A 40 -10.99 -29.39 52.20
CA GLN A 40 -10.86 -29.31 53.68
C GLN A 40 -9.75 -30.01 54.51
N LYS A 41 -9.11 -29.14 55.34
CA LYS A 41 -8.65 -29.28 56.77
C LYS A 41 -7.57 -30.34 57.07
N SER A 42 -6.51 -30.08 57.82
CA SER A 42 -6.36 -29.38 59.10
C SER A 42 -4.88 -29.14 59.43
N GLY A 43 -4.54 -28.12 60.25
CA GLY A 43 -3.28 -28.12 60.99
C GLY A 43 -2.83 -26.73 61.45
N GLU A 44 -2.98 -26.49 62.75
CA GLU A 44 -2.70 -25.27 63.50
C GLU A 44 -1.20 -24.86 63.53
N GLY A 45 -0.95 -23.59 63.83
CA GLY A 45 0.38 -23.09 64.21
C GLY A 45 0.47 -21.56 64.18
N ASP A 46 0.03 -20.92 65.25
CA ASP A 46 0.24 -19.49 65.55
C ASP A 46 1.72 -19.10 65.52
N GLU A 47 2.06 -17.96 64.91
CA GLU A 47 2.89 -16.94 65.56
C GLU A 47 2.90 -15.63 64.73
N ALA A 48 2.59 -14.55 65.44
CA ALA A 48 2.41 -13.21 64.89
C ALA A 48 3.75 -12.50 64.68
N VAL A 49 3.95 -11.85 63.52
CA VAL A 49 4.74 -10.62 63.42
C VAL A 49 3.99 -9.63 62.52
N GLN A 50 3.82 -8.43 63.08
CA GLN A 50 2.97 -7.33 62.63
C GLN A 50 3.22 -6.85 61.20
N GLN A 51 2.10 -6.65 60.49
CA GLN A 51 1.98 -5.81 59.30
C GLN A 51 2.58 -4.42 59.57
N ARG A 52 3.64 -4.06 58.85
CA ARG A 52 3.92 -2.65 58.55
C ARG A 52 2.90 -2.22 57.50
N SER A 53 2.02 -1.32 57.89
CA SER A 53 1.15 -0.56 57.01
C SER A 53 2.01 0.18 55.98
N GLU A 54 1.98 -0.29 54.73
CA GLU A 54 2.44 0.51 53.60
C GLU A 54 1.48 1.69 53.45
N SER A 55 1.92 2.86 53.92
CA SER A 55 1.24 4.11 53.65
C SER A 55 1.26 4.33 52.14
N THR A 56 0.09 4.29 51.49
CA THR A 56 -0.05 4.69 50.10
C THR A 56 0.53 6.10 49.93
N PRO A 57 1.56 6.31 49.09
CA PRO A 57 2.17 7.63 48.96
C PRO A 57 1.14 8.59 48.36
N LYS A 58 0.82 9.64 49.12
CA LYS A 58 -0.14 10.70 48.75
C LYS A 58 0.44 11.69 47.74
N ASN A 59 1.75 11.66 47.53
CA ASN A 59 2.45 12.53 46.60
C ASN A 59 2.75 11.78 45.29
N PRO A 60 2.33 12.28 44.11
CA PRO A 60 2.64 11.67 42.82
C PRO A 60 4.15 11.51 42.57
N TYR A 61 5.01 12.39 43.10
CA TYR A 61 6.47 12.23 43.04
C TYR A 61 6.92 10.90 43.67
N GLN A 62 6.37 10.55 44.83
CA GLN A 62 6.75 9.32 45.53
C GLN A 62 6.25 8.06 44.82
N ARG A 63 5.17 8.16 44.03
CA ARG A 63 4.66 7.03 43.23
C ARG A 63 5.57 6.74 42.04
N VAL A 64 6.04 7.78 41.36
CA VAL A 64 7.01 7.66 40.26
C VAL A 64 8.35 7.12 40.80
N THR A 65 8.86 7.66 41.90
CA THR A 65 10.12 7.17 42.51
C THR A 65 10.00 5.72 43.01
N ALA A 66 8.85 5.32 43.59
CA ALA A 66 8.63 3.94 44.03
C ALA A 66 8.52 2.95 42.85
N TYR A 67 7.89 3.37 41.75
CA TYR A 67 7.83 2.58 40.52
C TYR A 67 9.22 2.42 39.88
N LEU A 68 10.00 3.51 39.81
CA LEU A 68 11.38 3.53 39.32
C LEU A 68 12.31 2.63 40.17
N GLY A 69 12.15 2.65 41.50
CA GLY A 69 12.89 1.76 42.40
C GLY A 69 12.58 0.27 42.16
N SER A 70 11.33 -0.08 41.87
CA SER A 70 10.92 -1.48 41.64
C SER A 70 11.41 -2.07 40.32
N LEU A 71 11.69 -1.23 39.32
CA LEU A 71 12.18 -1.66 38.01
C LEU A 71 13.68 -1.93 38.00
N MET A 72 14.46 -1.21 38.83
CA MET A 72 15.91 -1.44 38.98
C MET A 72 16.23 -2.83 39.57
N GLU A 73 15.29 -3.46 40.28
CA GLU A 73 15.47 -4.80 40.87
C GLU A 73 15.23 -5.95 39.87
N ARG A 74 14.66 -5.69 38.68
CA ARG A 74 14.37 -6.72 37.66
C ARG A 74 15.28 -6.57 36.45
N GLY A 75 16.48 -7.14 36.56
CA GLY A 75 17.54 -7.07 35.55
C GLY A 75 17.19 -7.63 34.17
N PHE A 76 17.65 -6.92 33.12
CA PHE A 76 17.69 -7.36 31.72
C PHE A 76 18.96 -6.80 31.02
N PRO A 77 19.45 -7.42 29.92
CA PRO A 77 20.88 -7.64 29.67
C PRO A 77 21.68 -6.49 29.02
N ARG A 78 23.01 -6.61 29.18
CA ARG A 78 24.11 -5.63 29.01
C ARG A 78 24.27 -4.97 27.63
N GLY A 79 24.60 -3.70 27.69
CA GLY A 79 24.98 -2.73 26.67
C GLY A 79 25.24 -1.42 27.45
N ASP A 80 26.12 -0.57 26.95
CA ASP A 80 26.85 0.42 27.75
C ASP A 80 25.96 1.20 28.73
N SER A 81 26.25 1.03 30.01
CA SER A 81 25.37 1.38 31.13
C SER A 81 25.11 2.88 31.29
N GLU A 82 25.98 3.72 30.72
CA GLU A 82 25.87 5.17 30.80
C GLU A 82 24.86 5.73 29.80
N GLU A 83 24.88 5.24 28.55
CA GLU A 83 23.98 5.68 27.49
C GLU A 83 22.52 5.26 27.80
N ARG A 84 22.33 4.05 28.33
CA ARG A 84 21.02 3.60 28.84
C ARG A 84 20.55 4.33 30.09
N GLY A 85 21.47 4.77 30.96
CA GLY A 85 21.15 5.60 32.12
C GLY A 85 20.57 6.95 31.69
N GLN A 86 21.22 7.60 30.73
CA GLN A 86 20.78 8.89 30.18
C GLN A 86 19.44 8.79 29.44
N GLU A 87 19.22 7.74 28.65
CA GLU A 87 17.92 7.50 28.00
C GLU A 87 16.80 7.32 29.02
N HIS A 88 17.08 6.60 30.11
CA HIS A 88 16.12 6.34 31.16
C HIS A 88 15.78 7.59 31.98
N ASP A 89 16.79 8.39 32.33
CA ASP A 89 16.59 9.67 33.02
C ASP A 89 15.77 10.64 32.16
N GLN A 90 16.08 10.72 30.86
CA GLN A 90 15.30 11.56 29.94
C GLN A 90 13.86 11.06 29.79
N ALA A 91 13.64 9.75 29.70
CA ALA A 91 12.29 9.18 29.65
C ALA A 91 11.50 9.51 30.94
N ALA A 92 12.15 9.52 32.10
CA ALA A 92 11.52 9.91 33.35
C ALA A 92 11.15 11.41 33.35
N GLU A 93 12.01 12.29 32.82
CA GLU A 93 11.71 13.71 32.65
C GLU A 93 10.54 13.94 31.68
N ASP A 94 10.54 13.27 30.53
CA ASP A 94 9.46 13.34 29.55
C ASP A 94 8.12 12.88 30.17
N MET A 95 8.15 11.82 30.97
CA MET A 95 6.97 11.31 31.69
C MET A 95 6.46 12.26 32.77
N ASN A 96 7.37 12.93 33.48
CA ASN A 96 7.00 13.99 34.43
C ASN A 96 6.33 15.15 33.70
N ARG A 97 6.91 15.60 32.58
CA ARG A 97 6.34 16.67 31.76
C ARG A 97 4.96 16.30 31.21
N LEU A 98 4.77 15.06 30.72
CA LEU A 98 3.47 14.57 30.28
C LEU A 98 2.43 14.59 31.41
N THR A 99 2.84 14.20 32.62
CA THR A 99 1.98 14.20 33.80
C THR A 99 1.60 15.62 34.22
N ASP A 100 2.51 16.57 34.10
CA ASP A 100 2.24 17.98 34.38
C ASP A 100 1.25 18.57 33.36
N ILE A 101 1.41 18.26 32.08
CA ILE A 101 0.46 18.67 31.03
C ILE A 101 -0.93 18.10 31.33
N GLU A 102 -1.02 16.80 31.62
CA GLU A 102 -2.28 16.14 31.94
C GLU A 102 -2.99 16.77 33.15
N ASN A 103 -2.26 16.99 34.24
CA ASN A 103 -2.81 17.61 35.45
C ASN A 103 -3.30 19.04 35.22
N ARG A 104 -2.62 19.80 34.36
CA ARG A 104 -3.03 21.18 34.02
C ARG A 104 -4.24 21.18 33.09
N VAL A 105 -4.18 20.42 31.99
CA VAL A 105 -5.19 20.45 30.93
C VAL A 105 -6.46 19.73 31.36
N MET A 106 -6.35 18.48 31.79
CA MET A 106 -7.51 17.67 32.17
C MET A 106 -7.94 17.93 33.62
N GLY A 107 -6.97 18.12 34.53
CA GLY A 107 -7.25 18.32 35.95
C GLY A 107 -7.77 19.71 36.29
N LYS A 108 -7.29 20.75 35.60
CA LYS A 108 -7.63 22.16 35.90
C LYS A 108 -8.32 22.90 34.75
N GLY A 109 -8.54 22.25 33.61
CA GLY A 109 -9.16 22.86 32.43
C GLY A 109 -8.32 23.96 31.79
N GLN A 110 -6.99 23.93 31.97
CA GLN A 110 -6.11 24.91 31.33
C GLN A 110 -5.93 24.60 29.84
N GLU A 111 -5.75 25.63 29.03
CA GLU A 111 -5.38 25.46 27.62
C GLU A 111 -3.95 24.94 27.48
N MET A 112 -3.71 24.15 26.43
CA MET A 112 -2.37 23.71 26.07
C MET A 112 -1.58 24.88 25.46
N THR A 113 -0.33 25.01 25.88
CA THR A 113 0.62 25.94 25.27
C THR A 113 1.21 25.35 23.99
N ALA A 114 1.85 26.20 23.16
CA ALA A 114 2.58 25.76 21.99
C ALA A 114 3.69 24.76 22.35
N GLN A 115 4.37 24.94 23.49
CA GLN A 115 5.39 24.02 23.99
C GLN A 115 4.80 22.66 24.40
N ASP A 116 3.58 22.64 24.93
CA ASP A 116 2.89 21.39 25.25
C ASP A 116 2.54 20.64 23.96
N VAL A 117 1.99 21.35 22.97
CA VAL A 117 1.61 20.74 21.68
C VAL A 117 2.83 20.26 20.90
N TYR A 118 3.91 21.06 20.84
CA TYR A 118 5.18 20.62 20.26
C TYR A 118 5.69 19.36 20.96
N PHE A 119 5.68 19.33 22.30
CA PHE A 119 6.11 18.17 23.07
C PHE A 119 5.29 16.92 22.75
N LEU A 120 3.97 17.04 22.62
CA LEU A 120 3.11 15.89 22.35
C LEU A 120 3.11 15.41 20.89
N ARG A 121 3.38 16.30 19.92
CA ARG A 121 3.27 15.99 18.48
C ARG A 121 4.59 15.86 17.75
N MET A 122 5.49 16.81 17.95
CA MET A 122 6.67 17.04 17.10
C MET A 122 7.98 16.67 17.79
N TYR A 123 7.94 16.46 19.10
CA TYR A 123 9.12 16.09 19.87
C TYR A 123 9.70 14.77 19.34
N ASN A 124 10.98 14.84 19.01
CA ASN A 124 11.74 13.81 18.31
C ASN A 124 11.96 12.52 19.14
N ARG A 125 11.34 12.40 20.31
CA ARG A 125 11.47 11.22 21.17
C ARG A 125 10.11 10.64 21.49
N ARG A 126 10.10 9.32 21.62
CA ARG A 126 8.94 8.60 22.10
C ARG A 126 8.78 8.88 23.60
N ILE A 127 7.66 9.48 23.96
CA ILE A 127 7.29 9.67 25.37
C ILE A 127 6.62 8.39 25.87
N GLY A 128 7.29 7.68 26.78
CA GLY A 128 6.83 6.44 27.38
C GLY A 128 7.96 5.50 27.76
N PHE A 129 7.65 4.47 28.57
CA PHE A 129 8.58 3.38 28.86
C PHE A 129 8.34 2.21 27.90
N GLY A 130 9.40 1.73 27.25
CA GLY A 130 9.36 0.57 26.37
C GLY A 130 8.90 0.87 24.94
N SER A 131 8.30 -0.13 24.29
CA SER A 131 7.98 -0.12 22.86
C SER A 131 6.58 0.39 22.52
N GLN A 132 5.86 1.03 23.45
CA GLN A 132 4.54 1.63 23.25
C GLN A 132 4.54 3.13 23.55
N LYS A 133 3.79 3.91 22.76
CA LYS A 133 3.60 5.36 23.00
C LYS A 133 2.62 5.48 24.17
N ASP A 134 2.85 6.40 25.10
CA ASP A 134 1.94 6.60 26.22
C ASP A 134 0.54 7.03 25.71
N LEU A 135 -0.48 6.25 26.07
CA LEU A 135 -1.87 6.43 25.63
C LEU A 135 -2.47 7.78 26.05
N ARG A 136 -1.93 8.41 27.10
CA ARG A 136 -2.38 9.73 27.56
C ARG A 136 -2.18 10.80 26.50
N ILE A 137 -1.18 10.66 25.64
CA ILE A 137 -0.94 11.60 24.55
C ILE A 137 -2.15 11.65 23.62
N ASP A 138 -2.72 10.49 23.29
CA ASP A 138 -3.88 10.42 22.39
C ASP A 138 -5.15 10.93 23.07
N VAL A 139 -5.24 10.84 24.40
CA VAL A 139 -6.32 11.46 25.18
C VAL A 139 -6.19 12.98 25.16
N LEU A 140 -4.98 13.52 25.39
CA LEU A 140 -4.71 14.95 25.41
C LEU A 140 -4.87 15.63 24.03
N LEU A 141 -4.55 14.90 22.96
CA LEU A 141 -4.71 15.38 21.60
C LEU A 141 -6.09 15.11 20.99
N ARG A 142 -6.99 14.43 21.72
CA ARG A 142 -8.30 14.02 21.20
C ARG A 142 -9.13 15.24 20.80
N GLY A 143 -9.57 15.26 19.55
CA GLY A 143 -10.41 16.33 19.01
C GLY A 143 -9.66 17.62 18.70
N ARG A 144 -8.33 17.66 18.88
CA ARG A 144 -7.49 18.76 18.42
C ARG A 144 -7.20 18.63 16.93
N ASP A 145 -7.23 19.76 16.24
CA ASP A 145 -6.85 19.87 14.83
C ASP A 145 -5.32 19.94 14.69
N PRO A 146 -4.68 18.98 14.00
CA PRO A 146 -3.23 19.00 13.76
C PRO A 146 -2.74 20.25 13.02
N GLU A 147 -3.56 20.82 12.13
CA GLU A 147 -3.19 22.01 11.36
C GLU A 147 -3.12 23.25 12.24
N ALA A 148 -4.18 23.52 13.01
CA ALA A 148 -4.18 24.60 13.99
C ALA A 148 -3.09 24.45 15.07
N ASP A 149 -2.77 23.20 15.45
CA ASP A 149 -1.68 22.89 16.37
C ASP A 149 -0.31 23.27 15.79
N LEU A 150 -0.09 23.03 14.50
CA LEU A 150 1.13 23.45 13.82
C LEU A 150 1.21 24.96 13.69
N ASP A 151 0.11 25.63 13.31
CA ASP A 151 0.07 27.09 13.20
C ASP A 151 0.41 27.74 14.55
N MET A 152 -0.14 27.21 15.64
CA MET A 152 0.21 27.66 17.00
C MET A 152 1.69 27.44 17.33
N ILE A 153 2.31 26.32 16.91
CA ILE A 153 3.75 26.11 17.07
C ILE A 153 4.53 27.16 16.26
N LEU A 154 4.17 27.36 14.99
CA LEU A 154 4.84 28.31 14.11
C LEU A 154 4.75 29.74 14.67
N GLU A 155 3.63 30.16 15.25
CA GLU A 155 3.49 31.50 15.84
C GLU A 155 4.38 31.73 17.08
N ASN A 156 4.80 30.67 17.77
CA ASN A 156 5.44 30.75 19.08
C ASN A 156 6.91 30.29 19.11
N PHE A 157 7.40 29.68 18.03
CA PHE A 157 8.76 29.16 17.93
C PHE A 157 9.59 29.93 16.91
N ASP A 158 10.90 29.94 17.13
CA ASP A 158 11.85 30.40 16.12
C ASP A 158 11.82 29.43 14.93
N HIS A 159 11.44 29.93 13.75
CA HIS A 159 11.18 29.09 12.58
C HIS A 159 12.42 28.37 12.07
N THR A 160 13.58 29.03 12.11
CA THR A 160 14.85 28.44 11.68
C THR A 160 15.25 27.29 12.59
N LYS A 161 15.18 27.48 13.91
CA LYS A 161 15.45 26.41 14.87
C LYS A 161 14.46 25.27 14.75
N LEU A 162 13.17 25.57 14.62
CA LEU A 162 12.13 24.55 14.47
C LEU A 162 12.37 23.71 13.20
N ALA A 163 12.67 24.34 12.07
CA ALA A 163 12.96 23.63 10.83
C ALA A 163 14.20 22.74 10.97
N GLN A 164 15.27 23.25 11.60
CA GLN A 164 16.48 22.46 11.86
C GLN A 164 16.18 21.26 12.75
N GLU A 165 15.46 21.45 13.87
CA GLU A 165 15.07 20.37 14.76
C GLU A 165 14.25 19.30 14.03
N LEU A 166 13.26 19.71 13.23
CA LEU A 166 12.45 18.79 12.42
C LEU A 166 13.29 18.05 11.36
N LEU A 167 14.25 18.71 10.72
CA LEU A 167 15.13 18.09 9.73
C LEU A 167 16.10 17.08 10.36
N GLU A 168 16.61 17.38 11.55
CA GLU A 168 17.49 16.50 12.32
C GLU A 168 16.74 15.36 13.02
N SER A 169 15.41 15.47 13.12
CA SER A 169 14.55 14.52 13.82
C SER A 169 14.39 13.16 13.11
N SER A 170 13.39 12.37 13.56
CA SER A 170 12.94 11.13 12.94
C SER A 170 12.39 11.35 11.53
N ASP A 171 12.02 10.25 10.86
CA ASP A 171 11.34 10.31 9.56
C ASP A 171 10.05 11.14 9.63
N SER A 172 9.36 11.08 10.78
CA SER A 172 8.12 11.82 11.00
C SER A 172 8.34 13.32 10.98
N GLY A 173 9.39 13.85 11.63
CA GLY A 173 9.59 15.31 11.64
C GLY A 173 10.14 15.83 10.31
N ARG A 174 10.93 15.03 9.56
CA ARG A 174 11.28 15.35 8.17
C ARG A 174 10.06 15.43 7.27
N ARG A 175 9.14 14.47 7.42
CA ARG A 175 7.84 14.49 6.73
C ARG A 175 7.03 15.72 7.14
N THR A 176 6.90 16.00 8.44
CA THR A 176 6.23 17.22 8.92
C THR A 176 6.81 18.49 8.31
N LEU A 177 8.13 18.64 8.27
CA LEU A 177 8.78 19.80 7.66
C LEU A 177 8.45 19.90 6.18
N ALA A 178 8.68 18.83 5.41
CA ALA A 178 8.41 18.81 3.97
C ALA A 178 6.94 19.04 3.63
N ASP A 179 6.02 18.48 4.43
CA ASP A 179 4.58 18.63 4.29
C ASP A 179 4.10 20.05 4.60
N ASN A 180 4.93 20.89 5.23
CA ASN A 180 4.53 22.24 5.66
C ASN A 180 5.53 23.31 5.25
N LEU A 181 6.39 23.03 4.26
CA LEU A 181 7.44 23.96 3.81
C LEU A 181 6.89 25.34 3.42
N ASP A 182 5.69 25.38 2.85
CA ASP A 182 4.98 26.60 2.43
C ASP A 182 4.49 27.45 3.62
N LYS A 183 4.44 26.89 4.83
CA LYS A 183 4.10 27.62 6.06
C LYS A 183 5.31 28.28 6.72
N PHE A 184 6.54 27.89 6.35
CA PHE A 184 7.73 28.55 6.86
C PHE A 184 8.01 29.82 6.05
N PRO A 185 8.46 30.92 6.68
CA PRO A 185 8.93 32.08 5.93
C PRO A 185 10.08 31.70 5.00
N PRO A 186 10.19 32.32 3.80
CA PRO A 186 11.23 31.98 2.83
C PRO A 186 12.67 32.05 3.36
N ASP A 187 12.92 32.95 4.31
CA ASP A 187 14.25 33.14 4.91
C ASP A 187 14.53 32.17 6.07
N ALA A 188 13.51 31.46 6.58
CA ALA A 188 13.65 30.56 7.70
C ALA A 188 14.24 29.19 7.31
N VAL A 189 14.05 28.79 6.05
CA VAL A 189 14.38 27.45 5.54
C VAL A 189 15.19 27.51 4.26
N ASN A 190 16.25 26.70 4.19
CA ASN A 190 17.00 26.49 2.97
C ASN A 190 16.47 25.25 2.23
N HIS A 191 15.58 25.45 1.27
CA HIS A 191 14.92 24.38 0.52
C HIS A 191 15.91 23.44 -0.19
N ALA A 192 17.00 23.98 -0.73
CA ALA A 192 18.02 23.17 -1.41
C ALA A 192 18.79 22.28 -0.43
N GLU A 193 19.07 22.79 0.76
CA GLU A 193 19.69 22.02 1.83
C GLU A 193 18.76 20.91 2.36
N ILE A 194 17.48 21.22 2.55
CA ILE A 194 16.46 20.24 2.96
C ILE A 194 16.34 19.14 1.91
N ALA A 195 16.23 19.48 0.63
CA ALA A 195 16.16 18.51 -0.46
C ALA A 195 17.40 17.60 -0.49
N ARG A 196 18.60 18.18 -0.32
CA ARG A 196 19.86 17.44 -0.26
C ARG A 196 19.93 16.52 0.96
N ASP A 197 19.50 16.96 2.14
CA ASP A 197 19.45 16.10 3.34
C ASP A 197 18.50 14.92 3.14
N LEU A 198 17.31 15.17 2.57
CA LEU A 198 16.34 14.13 2.25
C LEU A 198 16.92 13.10 1.27
N MET A 199 17.57 13.54 0.19
CA MET A 199 18.22 12.62 -0.76
C MET A 199 19.36 11.83 -0.09
N ASN A 200 20.25 12.49 0.66
CA ASN A 200 21.38 11.82 1.31
C ASN A 200 20.96 10.78 2.36
N LYS A 201 19.79 10.95 2.97
CA LYS A 201 19.23 10.00 3.95
C LYS A 201 18.30 8.95 3.32
N GLY A 202 18.22 8.86 2.00
CA GLY A 202 17.35 7.90 1.31
C GLY A 202 15.86 8.17 1.55
N ARG A 203 15.49 9.45 1.69
CA ARG A 203 14.11 9.94 1.91
C ARG A 203 13.54 10.62 0.67
N GLU A 204 13.92 10.14 -0.51
CA GLU A 204 13.47 10.61 -1.82
C GLU A 204 11.94 10.57 -1.94
N HIS A 205 11.28 9.63 -1.26
CA HIS A 205 9.82 9.52 -1.26
C HIS A 205 9.13 10.74 -0.62
N ILE A 206 9.69 11.29 0.47
CA ILE A 206 9.18 12.50 1.12
C ILE A 206 9.36 13.69 0.17
N LEU A 207 10.53 13.77 -0.46
CA LEU A 207 10.86 14.82 -1.42
C LEU A 207 9.93 14.78 -2.64
N ALA A 208 9.76 13.62 -3.27
CA ALA A 208 8.88 13.43 -4.43
C ALA A 208 7.42 13.77 -4.14
N GLN A 209 6.92 13.37 -2.96
CA GLN A 209 5.56 13.67 -2.52
C GLN A 209 5.31 15.17 -2.33
N ASN A 210 6.35 15.95 -1.99
CA ASN A 210 6.24 17.37 -1.66
C ASN A 210 6.92 18.32 -2.65
N LEU A 211 7.32 17.87 -3.84
CA LEU A 211 8.05 18.68 -4.84
C LEU A 211 7.44 20.07 -5.08
N LYS A 212 6.12 20.17 -5.18
CA LYS A 212 5.39 21.44 -5.42
C LYS A 212 5.51 22.46 -4.26
N LYS A 213 5.96 22.05 -3.07
CA LYS A 213 6.21 22.92 -1.91
C LYS A 213 7.65 23.41 -1.83
N PHE A 214 8.54 22.89 -2.68
CA PHE A 214 9.91 23.40 -2.77
C PHE A 214 9.94 24.61 -3.71
N HIS A 215 10.79 25.59 -3.38
CA HIS A 215 11.06 26.70 -4.30
C HIS A 215 11.62 26.20 -5.64
N ASP A 216 11.31 26.92 -6.72
CA ASP A 216 11.85 26.64 -8.04
C ASP A 216 13.38 26.58 -8.01
N GLY A 217 13.95 25.52 -8.59
CA GLY A 217 15.39 25.29 -8.64
C GLY A 217 16.03 24.76 -7.35
N ALA A 218 15.26 24.58 -6.26
CA ALA A 218 15.79 23.97 -5.04
C ALA A 218 16.07 22.47 -5.18
N VAL A 219 15.39 21.80 -6.13
CA VAL A 219 15.51 20.36 -6.37
C VAL A 219 16.00 20.10 -7.78
N ASP A 220 17.04 19.28 -7.93
CA ASP A 220 17.38 18.69 -9.23
C ASP A 220 16.44 17.51 -9.49
N HIS A 221 15.36 17.78 -10.23
CA HIS A 221 14.34 16.79 -10.56
C HIS A 221 14.90 15.62 -11.37
N GLY A 222 15.91 15.85 -12.22
CA GLY A 222 16.53 14.79 -13.02
C GLY A 222 17.39 13.87 -12.17
N GLN A 223 18.15 14.43 -11.21
CA GLN A 223 18.88 13.63 -10.23
C GLN A 223 17.93 12.80 -9.36
N LEU A 224 16.85 13.41 -8.87
CA LEU A 224 15.85 12.72 -8.06
C LEU A 224 15.21 11.56 -8.83
N ALA A 225 14.81 11.78 -10.09
CA ALA A 225 14.21 10.74 -10.92
C ALA A 225 15.17 9.56 -11.14
N ARG A 226 16.44 9.83 -11.48
CA ARG A 226 17.47 8.78 -11.63
C ARG A 226 17.69 8.01 -10.34
N GLN A 227 17.81 8.69 -9.21
CA GLN A 227 17.98 8.02 -7.90
C GLN A 227 16.80 7.12 -7.53
N LEU A 228 15.57 7.53 -7.84
CA LEU A 228 14.38 6.70 -7.62
C LEU A 228 14.42 5.43 -8.48
N ILE A 229 14.84 5.52 -9.75
CA ILE A 229 14.99 4.35 -10.62
C ILE A 229 16.14 3.45 -10.12
N ASP A 230 17.33 4.01 -9.87
CA ASP A 230 18.50 3.27 -9.40
C ASP A 230 18.25 2.53 -8.08
N SER A 231 17.41 3.10 -7.21
CA SER A 231 17.05 2.53 -5.91
C SER A 231 15.83 1.60 -5.95
N ARG A 232 15.32 1.26 -7.14
CA ARG A 232 14.10 0.45 -7.34
C ARG A 232 12.86 1.01 -6.64
N ARG A 233 12.68 2.32 -6.77
CA ARG A 233 11.58 3.12 -6.23
C ARG A 233 10.77 3.77 -7.36
N GLU A 234 10.62 3.06 -8.47
CA GLU A 234 9.90 3.51 -9.67
C GLU A 234 8.44 3.85 -9.37
N HIS A 235 7.81 3.14 -8.42
CA HIS A 235 6.45 3.40 -7.96
C HIS A 235 6.28 4.83 -7.43
N ILE A 236 7.22 5.32 -6.62
CA ILE A 236 7.22 6.69 -6.11
C ILE A 236 7.31 7.69 -7.26
N LEU A 237 8.16 7.41 -8.25
CA LEU A 237 8.33 8.29 -9.41
C LEU A 237 7.05 8.34 -10.26
N ALA A 238 6.47 7.19 -10.59
CA ALA A 238 5.25 7.10 -11.40
C ALA A 238 4.04 7.76 -10.70
N GLU A 239 3.87 7.54 -9.39
CA GLU A 239 2.78 8.13 -8.61
C GLU A 239 2.88 9.66 -8.49
N ASN A 240 4.09 10.23 -8.59
CA ASN A 240 4.34 11.66 -8.44
C ASN A 240 4.77 12.34 -9.74
N LEU A 241 4.62 11.68 -10.89
CA LEU A 241 5.17 12.13 -12.17
C LEU A 241 4.69 13.53 -12.58
N ASP A 242 3.45 13.91 -12.23
CA ASP A 242 2.85 15.23 -12.47
C ASP A 242 3.52 16.38 -11.68
N LYS A 243 4.35 16.04 -10.68
CA LYS A 243 5.10 17.00 -9.86
C LYS A 243 6.52 17.22 -10.37
N PHE A 244 7.00 16.42 -11.32
CA PHE A 244 8.32 16.58 -11.92
C PHE A 244 8.30 17.66 -13.00
N GLN A 245 9.41 18.39 -13.13
CA GLN A 245 9.59 19.35 -14.22
C GLN A 245 9.54 18.62 -15.57
N SER A 246 8.99 19.29 -16.59
CA SER A 246 8.96 18.77 -17.95
C SER A 246 10.37 18.46 -18.46
N GLY A 247 10.56 17.27 -19.03
CA GLY A 247 11.85 16.81 -19.53
C GLY A 247 12.84 16.32 -18.46
N ALA A 248 12.50 16.38 -17.17
CA ALA A 248 13.38 15.88 -16.11
C ALA A 248 13.44 14.35 -16.02
N VAL A 249 12.37 13.67 -16.44
CA VAL A 249 12.22 12.22 -16.35
C VAL A 249 12.49 11.58 -17.70
N ASP A 250 13.37 10.59 -17.74
CA ASP A 250 13.47 9.66 -18.87
C ASP A 250 12.31 8.68 -18.79
N HIS A 251 11.25 8.96 -19.56
CA HIS A 251 10.04 8.16 -19.53
C HIS A 251 10.25 6.78 -20.15
N ALA A 252 11.15 6.64 -21.13
CA ALA A 252 11.45 5.35 -21.73
C ALA A 252 12.16 4.44 -20.72
N GLU A 253 13.10 5.00 -19.95
CA GLU A 253 13.75 4.28 -18.86
C GLU A 253 12.75 3.88 -17.77
N LEU A 254 11.88 4.80 -17.34
CA LEU A 254 10.86 4.52 -16.33
C LEU A 254 9.89 3.43 -16.79
N VAL A 255 9.38 3.49 -18.02
CA VAL A 255 8.48 2.46 -18.58
C VAL A 255 9.19 1.13 -18.65
N ARG A 256 10.43 1.08 -19.14
CA ARG A 256 11.22 -0.15 -19.17
C ARG A 256 11.43 -0.75 -17.79
N ALA A 257 11.68 0.09 -16.78
CA ALA A 257 11.87 -0.35 -15.40
C ALA A 257 10.57 -0.90 -14.78
N LEU A 258 9.43 -0.25 -15.03
CA LEU A 258 8.10 -0.71 -14.58
C LEU A 258 7.63 -1.98 -15.32
N MET A 259 8.04 -2.15 -16.57
CA MET A 259 7.74 -3.34 -17.38
C MET A 259 8.69 -4.52 -17.12
N ASP A 260 9.77 -4.31 -16.36
CA ASP A 260 10.69 -5.38 -15.96
C ASP A 260 9.99 -6.32 -14.98
N ASP A 261 10.03 -7.63 -15.25
CA ASP A 261 9.45 -8.67 -14.40
C ASP A 261 9.99 -8.67 -12.96
N LYS A 262 11.12 -8.02 -12.70
CA LYS A 262 11.69 -7.84 -11.34
C LYS A 262 11.04 -6.69 -10.56
N CYS A 263 10.30 -5.80 -11.23
CA CYS A 263 9.53 -4.75 -10.58
C CYS A 263 8.16 -5.31 -10.18
N LEU A 264 8.06 -5.75 -8.92
CA LEU A 264 6.79 -6.28 -8.38
C LEU A 264 5.71 -5.19 -8.46
N GLY A 265 4.62 -5.47 -9.17
CA GLY A 265 3.52 -4.53 -9.34
C GLY A 265 3.76 -3.45 -10.40
N GLY A 266 4.89 -3.48 -11.12
CA GLY A 266 5.31 -2.40 -12.00
C GLY A 266 4.34 -2.13 -13.14
N MET A 267 3.79 -3.17 -13.78
CA MET A 267 2.80 -3.03 -14.85
C MET A 267 1.48 -2.43 -14.34
N GLU A 268 1.08 -2.76 -13.11
CA GLU A 268 -0.12 -2.21 -12.48
C GLU A 268 0.07 -0.75 -12.12
N ILE A 269 1.22 -0.42 -11.52
CA ILE A 269 1.59 0.96 -11.24
C ILE A 269 1.56 1.78 -12.53
N LEU A 270 2.11 1.24 -13.62
CA LEU A 270 2.09 1.88 -14.92
C LEU A 270 0.65 2.08 -15.42
N ALA A 271 -0.18 1.03 -15.38
CA ALA A 271 -1.59 1.08 -15.79
C ALA A 271 -2.40 2.13 -15.00
N TYR A 272 -2.23 2.18 -13.67
CA TYR A 272 -2.92 3.13 -12.80
C TYR A 272 -2.50 4.59 -13.06
N ASN A 273 -1.27 4.82 -13.53
CA ASN A 273 -0.70 6.15 -13.74
C ASN A 273 -0.55 6.54 -15.22
N LEU A 274 -1.13 5.79 -16.18
CA LEU A 274 -1.03 6.04 -17.63
C LEU A 274 -1.41 7.48 -18.05
N ASP A 275 -2.25 8.15 -17.27
CA ASP A 275 -2.66 9.54 -17.47
C ASP A 275 -1.56 10.57 -17.22
N LYS A 276 -0.54 10.19 -16.44
CA LYS A 276 0.59 11.06 -16.10
C LYS A 276 1.73 10.96 -17.12
N PHE A 277 1.74 9.94 -17.97
CA PHE A 277 2.77 9.76 -18.99
C PHE A 277 2.46 10.62 -20.23
N PRO A 278 3.49 11.18 -20.90
CA PRO A 278 3.30 11.91 -22.13
C PRO A 278 2.80 10.98 -23.25
N PRO A 279 2.13 11.54 -24.27
CA PRO A 279 1.68 10.75 -25.43
C PRO A 279 2.84 9.97 -26.04
N ASN A 280 2.58 8.71 -26.39
CA ASN A 280 3.55 7.77 -26.99
C ASN A 280 4.74 7.35 -26.10
N ALA A 281 4.77 7.72 -24.82
CA ALA A 281 5.79 7.22 -23.90
C ALA A 281 5.58 5.74 -23.54
N VAL A 282 4.33 5.29 -23.58
CA VAL A 282 3.93 3.92 -23.27
C VAL A 282 3.31 3.30 -24.52
N ASP A 283 3.77 2.12 -24.89
CA ASP A 283 3.06 1.26 -25.83
C ASP A 283 1.88 0.61 -25.07
N HIS A 284 0.69 1.21 -25.19
CA HIS A 284 -0.50 0.72 -24.49
C HIS A 284 -0.90 -0.69 -24.92
N VAL A 285 -0.66 -1.05 -26.19
CA VAL A 285 -0.99 -2.36 -26.72
C VAL A 285 -0.06 -3.41 -26.11
N GLU A 286 1.24 -3.14 -26.06
CA GLU A 286 2.21 -4.02 -25.39
C GLU A 286 1.88 -4.19 -23.90
N LEU A 287 1.59 -3.09 -23.19
CA LEU A 287 1.20 -3.15 -21.78
C LEU A 287 -0.05 -4.01 -21.58
N ALA A 288 -1.09 -3.83 -22.39
CA ALA A 288 -2.32 -4.61 -22.29
C ALA A 288 -2.07 -6.11 -22.54
N ARG A 289 -1.25 -6.46 -23.55
CA ARG A 289 -0.85 -7.86 -23.81
C ARG A 289 -0.10 -8.47 -22.63
N ASN A 290 0.80 -7.70 -22.02
CA ASN A 290 1.57 -8.18 -20.88
C ASN A 290 0.67 -8.40 -19.66
N LEU A 291 -0.26 -7.48 -19.38
CA LEU A 291 -1.27 -7.66 -18.32
C LEU A 291 -2.10 -8.92 -18.55
N MET A 292 -2.62 -9.14 -19.76
CA MET A 292 -3.37 -10.35 -20.10
C MET A 292 -2.53 -11.63 -19.95
N THR A 293 -1.28 -11.61 -20.42
CA THR A 293 -0.39 -12.79 -20.34
C THR A 293 -0.03 -13.15 -18.89
N LYS A 294 -0.03 -12.17 -17.99
CA LYS A 294 0.25 -12.34 -16.55
C LYS A 294 -1.03 -12.61 -15.74
N GLY A 295 -2.20 -12.74 -16.36
CA GLY A 295 -3.46 -12.98 -15.65
C GLY A 295 -3.95 -11.76 -14.86
N ARG A 296 -3.66 -10.56 -15.33
CA ARG A 296 -4.00 -9.25 -14.72
C ARG A 296 -5.04 -8.50 -15.55
N GLU A 297 -6.00 -9.23 -16.09
CA GLU A 297 -7.10 -8.70 -16.87
C GLU A 297 -8.03 -7.78 -16.06
N ASP A 298 -8.09 -7.95 -14.73
CA ASP A 298 -8.77 -7.07 -13.79
C ASP A 298 -8.24 -5.64 -13.87
N ILE A 299 -6.92 -5.47 -13.83
CA ILE A 299 -6.24 -4.18 -13.93
C ILE A 299 -6.52 -3.51 -15.28
N LEU A 300 -6.47 -4.28 -16.37
CA LEU A 300 -6.80 -3.79 -17.71
C LEU A 300 -8.26 -3.31 -17.77
N THR A 301 -9.19 -4.07 -17.17
CA THR A 301 -10.62 -3.74 -17.14
C THR A 301 -10.87 -2.44 -16.38
N GLU A 302 -10.29 -2.30 -15.19
CA GLU A 302 -10.45 -1.11 -14.33
C GLU A 302 -9.85 0.16 -14.96
N ASN A 303 -8.84 0.01 -15.83
CA ASN A 303 -8.12 1.12 -16.44
C ASN A 303 -8.36 1.25 -17.95
N LEU A 304 -9.34 0.54 -18.52
CA LEU A 304 -9.48 0.40 -19.98
C LEU A 304 -9.52 1.75 -20.71
N ASP A 305 -10.23 2.75 -20.16
CA ASP A 305 -10.32 4.09 -20.76
C ASP A 305 -8.96 4.78 -20.96
N LYS A 306 -7.96 4.44 -20.13
CA LYS A 306 -6.60 4.99 -20.24
C LYS A 306 -5.79 4.34 -21.37
N PHE A 307 -6.17 3.14 -21.83
CA PHE A 307 -5.51 2.43 -22.93
C PHE A 307 -6.02 2.86 -24.32
N LEU A 308 -7.20 3.48 -24.40
CA LEU A 308 -7.88 3.78 -25.67
C LEU A 308 -7.54 5.17 -26.22
N ARG A 309 -6.24 5.52 -26.26
CA ARG A 309 -5.77 6.88 -26.60
C ARG A 309 -5.83 7.25 -28.08
N SER A 310 -5.86 6.26 -28.96
CA SER A 310 -6.00 6.45 -30.40
C SER A 310 -6.90 5.37 -30.99
N GLU A 311 -7.51 5.67 -32.13
CA GLU A 311 -8.30 4.70 -32.88
C GLU A 311 -7.47 3.48 -33.29
N ALA A 312 -6.19 3.69 -33.63
CA ALA A 312 -5.25 2.62 -33.94
C ALA A 312 -5.02 1.68 -32.75
N ASP A 313 -4.83 2.23 -31.54
CA ASP A 313 -4.70 1.44 -30.31
C ASP A 313 -5.98 0.67 -30.01
N GLN A 314 -7.14 1.31 -30.19
CA GLN A 314 -8.44 0.68 -29.98
C GLN A 314 -8.63 -0.51 -30.91
N ILE A 315 -8.35 -0.35 -32.21
CA ILE A 315 -8.46 -1.43 -33.21
C ILE A 315 -7.49 -2.57 -32.87
N GLN A 316 -6.24 -2.26 -32.52
CA GLN A 316 -5.26 -3.29 -32.23
C GLN A 316 -5.58 -4.02 -30.91
N LEU A 317 -6.00 -3.30 -29.87
CA LEU A 317 -6.41 -3.89 -28.61
C LEU A 317 -7.66 -4.77 -28.76
N ALA A 318 -8.65 -4.34 -29.56
CA ALA A 318 -9.81 -5.17 -29.88
C ALA A 318 -9.40 -6.50 -30.53
N ARG A 319 -8.49 -6.46 -31.50
CA ARG A 319 -7.95 -7.68 -32.13
C ARG A 319 -7.21 -8.57 -31.15
N ASP A 320 -6.43 -7.97 -30.25
CA ASP A 320 -5.66 -8.71 -29.25
C ASP A 320 -6.57 -9.35 -28.19
N LEU A 321 -7.59 -8.63 -27.72
CA LEU A 321 -8.63 -9.16 -26.84
C LEU A 321 -9.40 -10.31 -27.50
N MET A 322 -9.73 -10.17 -28.79
CA MET A 322 -10.41 -11.20 -29.57
C MET A 322 -9.52 -12.43 -29.80
N SER A 323 -8.22 -12.23 -30.01
CA SER A 323 -7.26 -13.31 -30.29
C SER A 323 -6.65 -13.91 -29.02
N SER A 324 -6.90 -13.31 -27.85
CA SER A 324 -6.34 -13.76 -26.58
C SER A 324 -6.70 -15.22 -26.30
N SER A 325 -5.72 -15.99 -25.82
CA SER A 325 -5.91 -17.41 -25.47
C SER A 325 -6.81 -17.60 -24.24
N GLY A 326 -7.02 -16.54 -23.45
CA GLY A 326 -7.91 -16.51 -22.30
C GLY A 326 -9.37 -16.27 -22.68
N ARG A 327 -10.29 -16.76 -21.83
CA ARG A 327 -11.72 -16.44 -21.96
C ARG A 327 -12.02 -14.97 -21.62
N LEU A 328 -11.18 -14.34 -20.79
CA LEU A 328 -11.43 -13.01 -20.24
C LEU A 328 -11.30 -11.90 -21.28
N GLY A 329 -10.37 -11.97 -22.24
CA GLY A 329 -10.22 -10.89 -23.23
C GLY A 329 -11.48 -10.66 -24.07
N ARG A 330 -12.15 -11.73 -24.51
CA ARG A 330 -13.41 -11.64 -25.26
C ARG A 330 -14.56 -11.10 -24.40
N ALA A 331 -14.59 -11.48 -23.12
CA ALA A 331 -15.56 -10.96 -22.17
C ALA A 331 -15.35 -9.45 -21.93
N ILE A 332 -14.11 -9.01 -21.72
CA ILE A 332 -13.74 -7.59 -21.59
C ILE A 332 -14.18 -6.81 -22.82
N LEU A 333 -13.89 -7.33 -24.01
CA LEU A 333 -14.32 -6.70 -25.27
C LEU A 333 -15.84 -6.57 -25.35
N ALA A 334 -16.58 -7.63 -25.00
CA ALA A 334 -18.04 -7.63 -25.00
C ALA A 334 -18.63 -6.63 -23.99
N ASP A 335 -18.06 -6.57 -22.78
CA ASP A 335 -18.50 -5.68 -21.71
C ASP A 335 -18.21 -4.21 -22.01
N ASN A 336 -17.30 -3.91 -22.95
CA ASN A 336 -16.84 -2.56 -23.28
C ASN A 336 -16.97 -2.21 -24.77
N LEU A 337 -17.84 -2.89 -25.52
CA LEU A 337 -18.00 -2.70 -26.98
C LEU A 337 -18.19 -1.22 -27.39
N GLU A 338 -18.91 -0.45 -26.59
CA GLU A 338 -19.20 0.97 -26.81
C GLU A 338 -17.96 1.87 -26.79
N LYS A 339 -16.85 1.38 -26.24
CA LYS A 339 -15.58 2.10 -26.14
C LYS A 339 -14.68 1.90 -27.37
N PHE A 340 -15.05 0.99 -28.26
CA PHE A 340 -14.31 0.68 -29.48
C PHE A 340 -15.01 1.28 -30.70
N PRO A 341 -14.26 1.65 -31.76
CA PRO A 341 -14.84 2.04 -33.03
C PRO A 341 -15.73 0.94 -33.60
N ASP A 342 -16.79 1.32 -34.29
CA ASP A 342 -17.78 0.39 -34.86
C ASP A 342 -17.16 -0.67 -35.78
N ASP A 343 -16.05 -0.37 -36.45
CA ASP A 343 -15.35 -1.25 -37.39
C ASP A 343 -14.14 -1.96 -36.77
N ALA A 344 -13.81 -1.68 -35.51
CA ALA A 344 -12.74 -2.36 -34.79
C ALA A 344 -13.08 -3.82 -34.47
N VAL A 345 -14.37 -4.16 -34.38
CA VAL A 345 -14.86 -5.46 -33.94
C VAL A 345 -15.82 -6.05 -34.98
N ASP A 346 -15.54 -7.28 -35.44
CA ASP A 346 -16.57 -8.09 -36.11
C ASP A 346 -17.52 -8.65 -35.03
N HIS A 347 -18.66 -7.98 -34.85
CA HIS A 347 -19.66 -8.35 -33.84
C HIS A 347 -20.21 -9.77 -34.03
N ARG A 348 -20.29 -10.26 -35.27
CA ARG A 348 -20.80 -11.61 -35.57
C ARG A 348 -19.76 -12.65 -35.20
N GLU A 349 -18.49 -12.37 -35.47
CA GLU A 349 -17.38 -13.20 -35.01
C GLU A 349 -17.27 -13.21 -33.49
N LEU A 350 -17.36 -12.05 -32.84
CA LEU A 350 -17.33 -11.95 -31.38
C LEU A 350 -18.49 -12.72 -30.73
N ALA A 351 -19.73 -12.53 -31.19
CA ALA A 351 -20.90 -13.24 -30.67
C ALA A 351 -20.73 -14.76 -30.79
N ARG A 352 -20.29 -15.25 -31.97
CA ARG A 352 -20.00 -16.67 -32.18
C ARG A 352 -18.92 -17.16 -31.22
N ASN A 353 -17.83 -16.42 -31.07
CA ASN A 353 -16.75 -16.77 -30.15
C ASN A 353 -17.23 -16.85 -28.69
N LEU A 354 -18.06 -15.90 -28.25
CA LEU A 354 -18.61 -15.90 -26.89
C LEU A 354 -19.53 -17.12 -26.65
N MET A 355 -20.36 -17.45 -27.64
CA MET A 355 -21.21 -18.65 -27.60
C MET A 355 -20.40 -19.94 -27.44
N HIS A 356 -19.33 -20.10 -28.21
CA HIS A 356 -18.55 -21.34 -28.24
C HIS A 356 -17.57 -21.51 -27.06
N ASN A 357 -17.22 -20.45 -26.33
CA ASN A 357 -16.21 -20.49 -25.25
C ASN A 357 -16.81 -20.40 -23.82
N ASP A 358 -18.08 -20.78 -23.65
CA ASP A 358 -18.85 -20.64 -22.40
C ASP A 358 -18.97 -19.21 -21.86
N LEU A 359 -18.92 -18.23 -22.75
CA LEU A 359 -19.09 -16.81 -22.42
C LEU A 359 -20.49 -16.32 -22.86
N LYS A 360 -21.50 -17.19 -22.71
CA LYS A 360 -22.91 -16.87 -22.99
C LYS A 360 -23.41 -15.74 -22.08
N VAL A 361 -22.91 -15.68 -20.84
CA VAL A 361 -23.32 -14.68 -19.85
C VAL A 361 -22.87 -13.25 -20.24
N PRO A 362 -21.59 -12.99 -20.56
CA PRO A 362 -21.18 -11.68 -21.12
C PRO A 362 -21.95 -11.31 -22.38
N LEU A 363 -22.20 -12.26 -23.30
CA LEU A 363 -22.99 -11.99 -24.50
C LEU A 363 -24.43 -11.54 -24.16
N ALA A 364 -25.13 -12.30 -23.31
CA ALA A 364 -26.50 -12.01 -22.90
C ALA A 364 -26.64 -10.66 -22.17
N LYS A 365 -25.67 -10.32 -21.32
CA LYS A 365 -25.66 -9.05 -20.57
C LYS A 365 -25.48 -7.83 -21.46
N ASN A 366 -24.86 -7.97 -22.63
CA ASN A 366 -24.46 -6.86 -23.49
C ASN A 366 -25.14 -6.88 -24.87
N LEU A 367 -26.27 -7.60 -25.03
CA LEU A 367 -26.96 -7.75 -26.31
C LEU A 367 -27.30 -6.44 -27.02
N ASP A 368 -27.64 -5.40 -26.25
CA ASP A 368 -27.95 -4.04 -26.72
C ASP A 368 -26.74 -3.34 -27.36
N LYS A 369 -25.52 -3.79 -27.06
CA LYS A 369 -24.28 -3.27 -27.62
C LYS A 369 -23.85 -3.95 -28.92
N PHE A 370 -24.49 -5.07 -29.29
CA PHE A 370 -24.18 -5.78 -30.53
C PHE A 370 -24.96 -5.20 -31.71
N LYS A 371 -24.34 -5.18 -32.90
CA LYS A 371 -25.01 -4.75 -34.12
C LYS A 371 -26.21 -5.66 -34.46
N PRO A 372 -27.30 -5.11 -35.01
CA PRO A 372 -28.45 -5.91 -35.45
C PRO A 372 -28.02 -7.07 -36.37
N GLY A 373 -28.54 -8.27 -36.09
CA GLY A 373 -28.22 -9.48 -36.86
C GLY A 373 -26.85 -10.11 -36.57
N ALA A 374 -26.07 -9.57 -35.62
CA ALA A 374 -24.81 -10.19 -35.20
C ALA A 374 -25.00 -11.41 -34.29
N VAL A 375 -26.10 -11.43 -33.51
CA VAL A 375 -26.40 -12.47 -32.53
C VAL A 375 -27.58 -13.32 -33.00
N ASP A 376 -27.44 -14.64 -32.89
CA ASP A 376 -28.56 -15.57 -33.00
C ASP A 376 -29.25 -15.67 -31.62
N TYR A 377 -30.35 -14.93 -31.47
CA TYR A 377 -31.06 -14.83 -30.19
C TYR A 377 -31.71 -16.15 -29.76
N GLU A 378 -32.19 -16.96 -30.72
CA GLU A 378 -32.79 -18.26 -30.44
C GLU A 378 -31.74 -19.26 -29.95
N GLU A 379 -30.59 -19.31 -30.62
CA GLU A 379 -29.46 -20.14 -30.21
C GLU A 379 -28.97 -19.76 -28.80
N LEU A 380 -28.84 -18.45 -28.53
CA LEU A 380 -28.41 -17.95 -27.23
C LEU A 380 -29.43 -18.27 -26.13
N ALA A 381 -30.73 -18.04 -26.35
CA ALA A 381 -31.77 -18.32 -25.36
C ALA A 381 -31.78 -19.81 -24.98
N ARG A 382 -31.73 -20.69 -25.98
CA ARG A 382 -31.64 -22.15 -25.78
C ARG A 382 -30.37 -22.54 -25.04
N ALA A 383 -29.21 -22.01 -25.45
CA ALA A 383 -27.94 -22.30 -24.80
C ALA A 383 -27.90 -21.85 -23.33
N LEU A 384 -28.54 -20.73 -22.97
CA LEU A 384 -28.67 -20.29 -21.59
C LEU A 384 -29.58 -21.21 -20.77
N MET A 385 -30.67 -21.70 -21.35
CA MET A 385 -31.60 -22.62 -20.67
C MET A 385 -30.98 -23.99 -20.44
N ASP A 386 -30.36 -24.56 -21.47
CA ASP A 386 -29.70 -25.86 -21.42
C ASP A 386 -28.47 -25.83 -20.51
N GLY A 387 -27.75 -24.70 -20.50
CA GLY A 387 -26.57 -24.48 -19.67
C GLY A 387 -26.84 -24.17 -18.19
N GLY A 388 -28.11 -24.15 -17.76
CA GLY A 388 -28.48 -23.83 -16.36
C GLY A 388 -28.43 -22.33 -16.01
N TRP A 389 -28.28 -21.45 -16.99
CA TRP A 389 -28.22 -20.00 -16.84
C TRP A 389 -29.57 -19.31 -17.04
N LYS A 390 -30.68 -20.00 -16.72
CA LYS A 390 -32.06 -19.47 -16.85
C LYS A 390 -32.23 -18.11 -16.15
N VAL A 391 -31.59 -17.92 -15.00
CA VAL A 391 -31.61 -16.66 -14.27
C VAL A 391 -31.04 -15.51 -15.10
N VAL A 392 -29.98 -15.76 -15.89
CA VAL A 392 -29.37 -14.74 -16.76
C VAL A 392 -30.29 -14.39 -17.91
N LEU A 393 -30.96 -15.37 -18.52
CA LEU A 393 -31.98 -15.14 -19.55
C LEU A 393 -33.11 -14.26 -19.00
N VAL A 394 -33.67 -14.62 -17.85
CA VAL A 394 -34.75 -13.86 -17.20
C VAL A 394 -34.32 -12.43 -16.84
N GLN A 395 -33.10 -12.24 -16.36
CA GLN A 395 -32.57 -10.93 -15.99
C GLN A 395 -32.32 -9.99 -17.18
N ASN A 396 -32.23 -10.53 -18.40
CA ASN A 396 -31.96 -9.76 -19.62
C ASN A 396 -33.08 -9.95 -20.65
N LEU A 397 -34.28 -10.38 -20.23
CA LEU A 397 -35.38 -10.74 -21.12
C LEU A 397 -35.82 -9.56 -22.01
N ASP A 398 -35.72 -8.34 -21.48
CA ASP A 398 -35.98 -7.08 -22.19
C ASP A 398 -35.06 -6.85 -23.40
N LYS A 399 -33.91 -7.54 -23.45
CA LYS A 399 -32.92 -7.46 -24.54
C LYS A 399 -33.11 -8.53 -25.61
N PHE A 400 -34.02 -9.49 -25.41
CA PHE A 400 -34.34 -10.53 -26.39
C PHE A 400 -35.61 -10.17 -27.18
N PRO A 401 -35.66 -10.49 -28.48
CA PRO A 401 -36.92 -10.50 -29.22
C PRO A 401 -37.88 -11.52 -28.57
N PRO A 402 -39.18 -11.19 -28.41
CA PRO A 402 -40.16 -12.10 -27.82
C PRO A 402 -40.20 -13.47 -28.50
N GLU A 403 -40.09 -13.50 -29.84
CA GLU A 403 -40.15 -14.72 -30.63
C GLU A 403 -38.96 -15.66 -30.39
N ALA A 404 -37.84 -15.14 -29.91
CA ALA A 404 -36.62 -15.92 -29.67
C ALA A 404 -36.69 -16.71 -28.35
N VAL A 405 -37.49 -16.25 -27.39
CA VAL A 405 -37.64 -16.89 -26.07
C VAL A 405 -38.72 -17.97 -26.14
N ASP A 406 -39.85 -17.68 -26.80
CA ASP A 406 -40.97 -18.60 -26.97
C ASP A 406 -40.58 -19.89 -27.73
N GLN A 407 -39.59 -19.82 -28.62
CA GLN A 407 -39.07 -20.97 -29.39
C GLN A 407 -37.98 -21.77 -28.67
N ALA A 408 -37.56 -21.31 -27.49
CA ALA A 408 -36.52 -21.93 -26.71
C ALA A 408 -37.06 -22.66 -25.46
N GLU A 409 -38.31 -22.37 -25.04
CA GLU A 409 -39.12 -23.23 -24.14
C GLU A 409 -39.51 -24.56 -24.79
#